data_AF-A0A660QM02-F1
#
_entry.id   AF-A0A660QM02-F1
#
_cell.length_a   1.000
_cell.length_b   1.000
_cell.length_c   1.000
_cell.angle_alpha   90.00
_cell.angle_beta   90.00
_cell.angle_gamma   90.00
#
_symmetry.space_group_name_H-M   'P 1'
#
loop_
_entity.id
_entity.type
_entity.pdbx_description
1 polymer ?
#
loop_
_entity_poly.entity_id
_entity_poly.type
_entity_poly.pdbx_seq_one_letter_code
_entity_poly.pdbx_strand_id
1 'polypeptide(L)'
;DLSTALRLGSIRSIREKLREFVSFFDSVDNKVMKEIEEFVPELYPLMQAMCKRYKKLDTGRRKIELDDKELKAEQELLKFYLETEDLGMALRLAREYMVNVKLHKEGRVEDVLNRRSRENVPLPEFIREARNHVAHFGFNENDFPSQEKLKKYLKEIVDMSPDELFEEHVKRKSSSVQAVLSPLGTSKGALFTVLKHFNPRVLVVMTSKLGAKNLPEILQKAGFSGECQVILVNDPFTGVDEVDRVVTEAEKCLQDIQKVVINLTGGTSLLGYMVERVRDRVRYGRQIDSVLAVDRRSYKEQEKNPYVVGEILKLPGM
;
A
#
# COMPACT_ATOMS: atom_id res chain seq x y z
N ASP A 1 -17.90 19.51 15.28
CA ASP A 1 -18.52 20.30 14.18
C ASP A 1 -17.89 19.94 12.83
N LEU A 2 -18.42 20.47 11.72
CA LEU A 2 -17.92 20.20 10.36
C LEU A 2 -16.46 20.64 10.17
N SER A 3 -16.07 21.80 10.69
CA SER A 3 -14.70 22.31 10.62
C SER A 3 -13.71 21.33 11.25
N THR A 4 -14.05 20.79 12.42
CA THR A 4 -13.26 19.77 13.11
C THR A 4 -13.18 18.48 12.29
N ALA A 5 -14.30 18.04 11.70
CA ALA A 5 -14.31 16.84 10.84
C ALA A 5 -13.39 17.01 9.61
N LEU A 6 -13.44 18.18 8.96
CA LEU A 6 -12.58 18.52 7.83
C LEU A 6 -11.09 18.58 8.23
N ARG A 7 -10.76 19.14 9.40
CA ARG A 7 -9.36 19.16 9.90
C ARG A 7 -8.83 17.79 10.28
N LEU A 8 -9.67 16.92 10.86
CA LEU A 8 -9.27 15.56 11.23
C LEU A 8 -9.18 14.63 10.02
N GLY A 9 -9.83 14.96 8.90
CA GLY A 9 -9.87 14.12 7.70
C GLY A 9 -10.66 12.81 7.90
N SER A 10 -11.50 12.73 8.94
CA SER A 10 -12.34 11.55 9.19
C SER A 10 -13.50 11.53 8.21
N ILE A 11 -13.41 10.71 7.17
CA ILE A 11 -14.44 10.64 6.12
C ILE A 11 -15.84 10.33 6.68
N ARG A 12 -15.95 9.47 7.71
CA ARG A 12 -17.21 9.19 8.40
C ARG A 12 -17.78 10.44 9.07
N SER A 13 -16.96 11.15 9.82
CA SER A 13 -17.36 12.37 10.51
C SER A 13 -17.69 13.50 9.52
N ILE A 14 -16.96 13.57 8.40
CA ILE A 14 -17.22 14.52 7.33
C ILE A 14 -18.61 14.24 6.73
N ARG A 15 -18.91 13.01 6.31
CA ARG A 15 -20.23 12.66 5.73
C ARG A 15 -21.38 12.98 6.68
N GLU A 16 -21.24 12.64 7.96
CA GLU A 16 -22.24 12.95 8.97
C GLU A 16 -22.46 14.46 9.14
N LYS A 17 -21.39 15.22 9.42
CA LYS A 17 -21.47 16.64 9.75
C LYS A 17 -21.76 17.52 8.53
N LEU A 18 -21.33 17.09 7.36
CA LEU A 18 -21.64 17.75 6.11
C LEU A 18 -23.13 17.59 5.78
N ARG A 19 -23.71 16.41 6.01
CA ARG A 19 -25.14 16.20 5.80
C ARG A 19 -25.98 17.06 6.73
N GLU A 20 -25.59 17.18 8.00
CA GLU A 20 -26.21 18.10 8.96
C GLU A 20 -26.14 19.55 8.46
N PHE A 21 -24.96 20.00 8.03
CA PHE A 21 -24.75 21.34 7.49
C PHE A 21 -25.64 21.61 6.26
N VAL A 22 -25.59 20.74 5.26
CA VAL A 22 -26.38 20.91 4.02
C VAL A 22 -27.87 20.88 4.32
N SER A 23 -28.35 19.97 5.17
CA SER A 23 -29.77 19.90 5.54
C SER A 23 -30.25 21.14 6.28
N PHE A 24 -29.40 21.75 7.11
CA PHE A 24 -29.70 23.00 7.79
C PHE A 24 -29.89 24.14 6.77
N PHE A 25 -28.93 24.31 5.86
CA PHE A 25 -28.95 25.38 4.85
C PHE A 25 -29.93 25.17 3.69
N ASP A 26 -30.39 23.94 3.44
CA ASP A 26 -31.42 23.62 2.44
C ASP A 26 -32.85 23.73 2.97
N SER A 27 -33.03 24.06 4.26
CA SER A 27 -34.37 24.28 4.81
C SER A 27 -35.05 25.48 4.11
N VAL A 28 -36.29 25.26 3.65
CA VAL A 28 -37.11 26.24 2.89
C VAL A 28 -37.30 27.56 3.66
N ASP A 29 -37.16 27.53 4.98
CA ASP A 29 -37.26 28.70 5.86
C ASP A 29 -36.01 28.86 6.74
N ASN A 30 -34.83 28.89 6.11
CA ASN A 30 -33.59 29.08 6.84
C ASN A 30 -33.52 30.49 7.45
N LYS A 31 -33.87 30.60 8.74
CA LYS A 31 -33.85 31.85 9.50
C LYS A 31 -32.48 32.52 9.53
N VAL A 32 -31.40 31.76 9.60
CA VAL A 32 -30.03 32.30 9.64
C VAL A 32 -29.68 32.98 8.32
N MET A 33 -30.04 32.40 7.17
CA MET A 33 -29.80 33.04 5.87
C MET A 33 -30.59 34.34 5.71
N LYS A 34 -31.84 34.39 6.22
CA LYS A 34 -32.66 35.61 6.25
C LYS A 34 -32.06 36.67 7.17
N GLU A 35 -31.63 36.30 8.37
CA GLU A 35 -30.96 37.21 9.30
C GLU A 35 -29.66 37.77 8.72
N ILE A 36 -28.87 36.95 8.01
CA ILE A 36 -27.66 37.42 7.34
C ILE A 36 -28.02 38.39 6.20
N GLU A 37 -29.05 38.11 5.42
CA GLU A 37 -29.51 39.01 4.36
C GLU A 37 -30.00 40.36 4.91
N GLU A 38 -30.69 40.35 6.05
CA GLU A 38 -31.28 41.54 6.66
C GLU A 38 -30.29 42.37 7.48
N PHE A 39 -29.45 41.73 8.30
CA PHE A 39 -28.61 42.41 9.29
C PHE A 39 -27.13 42.48 8.90
N VAL A 40 -26.63 41.57 8.05
CA VAL A 40 -25.22 41.55 7.62
C VAL A 40 -25.09 41.16 6.14
N PRO A 41 -25.71 41.93 5.22
CA PRO A 41 -25.87 41.56 3.81
C PRO A 41 -24.53 41.29 3.09
N GLU A 42 -23.42 41.87 3.57
CA GLU A 42 -22.08 41.65 3.03
C GLU A 42 -21.61 40.20 3.18
N LEU A 43 -22.10 39.48 4.21
CA LEU A 43 -21.79 38.06 4.41
C LEU A 43 -22.67 37.13 3.58
N TYR A 44 -23.79 37.60 3.07
CA TYR A 44 -24.75 36.77 2.37
C TYR A 44 -24.15 36.08 1.12
N PRO A 45 -23.41 36.76 0.23
CA PRO A 45 -22.75 36.11 -0.90
C PRO A 45 -21.68 35.09 -0.46
N LEU A 46 -20.97 35.37 0.64
CA LEU A 46 -19.97 34.45 1.19
C LEU A 46 -20.62 33.16 1.70
N MET A 47 -21.74 33.28 2.42
CA MET A 47 -22.50 32.13 2.91
C MET A 47 -23.06 31.28 1.76
N GLN A 48 -23.59 31.92 0.71
CA GLN A 48 -24.04 31.20 -0.49
C GLN A 48 -22.88 30.45 -1.16
N ALA A 49 -21.71 31.11 -1.31
CA ALA A 49 -20.52 30.50 -1.89
C ALA A 49 -20.04 29.30 -1.05
N MET A 50 -20.02 29.42 0.27
CA MET A 50 -19.67 28.33 1.20
C MET A 50 -20.63 27.16 1.07
N CYS A 51 -21.95 27.41 1.08
CA CYS A 51 -22.95 26.37 0.92
C CYS A 51 -22.80 25.65 -0.43
N LYS A 52 -22.60 26.39 -1.51
CA LYS A 52 -22.37 25.83 -2.85
C LYS A 52 -21.11 24.95 -2.88
N ARG A 53 -20.03 25.38 -2.22
CA ARG A 53 -18.77 24.62 -2.14
C ARG A 53 -18.97 23.31 -1.37
N TYR A 54 -19.57 23.37 -0.18
CA TYR A 54 -19.78 22.20 0.67
C TYR A 54 -20.79 21.20 0.10
N LYS A 55 -21.81 21.66 -0.63
CA LYS A 55 -22.75 20.77 -1.34
C LYS A 55 -22.06 19.84 -2.33
N LYS A 56 -20.96 20.25 -2.97
CA LYS A 56 -20.20 19.38 -3.88
C LYS A 56 -19.52 18.20 -3.17
N LEU A 57 -19.28 18.36 -1.87
CA LEU A 57 -18.67 17.34 -1.03
C LEU A 57 -19.71 16.36 -0.47
N ASP A 58 -21.01 16.65 -0.60
CA ASP A 58 -22.09 15.84 -0.03
C ASP A 58 -22.50 14.72 -1.00
N THR A 59 -22.58 13.50 -0.48
CA THR A 59 -23.09 12.35 -1.22
C THR A 59 -24.58 12.12 -1.01
N GLY A 60 -25.22 12.94 -0.15
CA GLY A 60 -26.61 12.83 0.26
C GLY A 60 -26.85 11.73 1.28
N ARG A 61 -25.80 11.01 1.69
CA ARG A 61 -25.85 9.83 2.56
C ARG A 61 -24.87 9.99 3.72
N ARG A 62 -25.27 9.50 4.89
CA ARG A 62 -24.38 9.46 6.08
C ARG A 62 -23.45 8.24 6.07
N LYS A 63 -23.88 7.16 5.44
CA LYS A 63 -23.09 5.93 5.30
C LYS A 63 -22.18 6.03 4.09
N ILE A 64 -21.02 5.39 4.20
CA ILE A 64 -20.04 5.29 3.12
C ILE A 64 -20.42 4.09 2.26
N GLU A 65 -20.71 4.37 1.00
CA GLU A 65 -20.96 3.38 -0.04
C GLU A 65 -20.02 3.74 -1.18
N LEU A 66 -19.17 2.79 -1.59
CA LEU A 66 -18.18 3.05 -2.63
C LEU A 66 -18.87 3.00 -4.01
N ASP A 67 -19.33 4.15 -4.47
CA ASP A 67 -19.93 4.35 -5.79
C ASP A 67 -19.37 5.61 -6.48
N ASP A 68 -19.82 5.88 -7.71
CA ASP A 68 -19.37 7.04 -8.48
C ASP A 68 -19.65 8.38 -7.78
N LYS A 69 -20.69 8.48 -6.94
CA LYS A 69 -20.97 9.70 -6.18
C LYS A 69 -19.96 9.89 -5.06
N GLU A 70 -19.58 8.82 -4.37
CA GLU A 70 -18.54 8.86 -3.33
C GLU A 70 -17.19 9.22 -3.94
N LEU A 71 -16.78 8.59 -5.05
CA LEU A 71 -15.54 8.93 -5.75
C LEU A 71 -15.51 10.40 -6.17
N LYS A 72 -16.61 10.91 -6.72
CA LYS A 72 -16.72 12.33 -7.09
C LYS A 72 -16.62 13.27 -5.89
N ALA A 73 -17.26 12.92 -4.77
CA ALA A 73 -17.19 13.71 -3.55
C ALA A 73 -15.79 13.69 -2.92
N GLU A 74 -15.07 12.57 -3.01
CA GLU A 74 -13.66 12.47 -2.60
C GLU A 74 -12.74 13.31 -3.49
N GLN A 75 -12.95 13.31 -4.81
CA GLN A 75 -12.22 14.15 -5.75
C GLN A 75 -12.44 15.65 -5.47
N GLU A 76 -13.69 16.07 -5.22
CA GLU A 76 -14.00 17.46 -4.83
C GLU A 76 -13.43 17.81 -3.45
N LEU A 77 -13.35 16.86 -2.51
CA LEU A 77 -12.72 17.06 -1.21
C LEU A 77 -11.20 17.19 -1.33
N LEU A 78 -10.58 16.41 -2.23
CA LEU A 78 -9.15 16.52 -2.54
C LEU A 78 -8.85 17.89 -3.15
N LYS A 79 -9.68 18.34 -4.08
CA LYS A 79 -9.61 19.70 -4.65
C LYS A 79 -9.77 20.78 -3.58
N PHE A 80 -10.72 20.60 -2.65
CA PHE A 80 -10.90 21.50 -1.51
C PHE A 80 -9.61 21.65 -0.69
N TYR A 81 -8.96 20.55 -0.32
CA TYR A 81 -7.71 20.60 0.45
C TYR A 81 -6.55 21.24 -0.31
N LEU A 82 -6.47 21.05 -1.63
CA LEU A 82 -5.48 21.74 -2.46
C LEU A 82 -5.71 23.24 -2.53
N GLU A 83 -6.96 23.67 -2.71
CA GLU A 83 -7.34 25.08 -2.75
C GLU A 83 -7.10 25.79 -1.39
N THR A 84 -7.19 25.05 -0.28
CA THR A 84 -6.90 25.58 1.07
C THR A 84 -5.44 25.38 1.50
N GLU A 85 -4.59 24.92 0.60
CA GLU A 85 -3.17 24.61 0.84
C GLU A 85 -2.89 23.61 1.97
N ASP A 86 -3.88 22.78 2.32
CA ASP A 86 -3.70 21.69 3.29
C ASP A 86 -3.14 20.45 2.58
N LEU A 87 -1.86 20.54 2.23
CA LEU A 87 -1.15 19.47 1.51
C LEU A 87 -1.12 18.17 2.30
N GLY A 88 -1.13 18.24 3.64
CA GLY A 88 -1.10 17.06 4.49
C GLY A 88 -2.39 16.27 4.41
N MET A 89 -3.54 16.93 4.48
CA MET A 89 -4.83 16.28 4.25
C MET A 89 -5.00 15.85 2.80
N ALA A 90 -4.55 16.65 1.83
CA ALA A 90 -4.62 16.29 0.42
C ALA A 90 -3.83 15.00 0.13
N LEU A 91 -2.61 14.84 0.64
CA LEU A 91 -1.81 13.61 0.49
C LEU A 91 -2.47 12.39 1.13
N ARG A 92 -3.01 12.55 2.35
CA ARG A 92 -3.70 11.47 3.05
C ARG A 92 -4.93 11.03 2.27
N LEU A 93 -5.73 11.98 1.78
CA LEU A 93 -6.93 11.67 1.01
C LEU A 93 -6.59 11.13 -0.38
N ALA A 94 -5.59 11.65 -1.08
CA ALA A 94 -5.17 11.15 -2.40
C ALA A 94 -4.83 9.67 -2.36
N ARG A 95 -4.12 9.22 -1.31
CA ARG A 95 -3.85 7.80 -1.07
C ARG A 95 -5.14 6.98 -1.02
N GLU A 96 -6.08 7.39 -0.18
CA GLU A 96 -7.34 6.66 0.02
C GLU A 96 -8.23 6.71 -1.23
N TYR A 97 -8.26 7.85 -1.93
CA TYR A 97 -8.99 8.04 -3.19
C TYR A 97 -8.49 7.08 -4.27
N MET A 98 -7.17 6.96 -4.47
CA MET A 98 -6.60 6.01 -5.45
C MET A 98 -6.94 4.55 -5.10
N VAL A 99 -6.92 4.20 -3.82
CA VAL A 99 -7.35 2.88 -3.33
C VAL A 99 -8.82 2.64 -3.64
N ASN A 100 -9.67 3.62 -3.37
CA ASN A 100 -11.11 3.56 -3.60
C ASN A 100 -11.46 3.45 -5.08
N VAL A 101 -10.82 4.24 -5.96
CA VAL A 101 -10.94 4.12 -7.41
C VAL A 101 -10.67 2.69 -7.87
N LYS A 102 -9.56 2.09 -7.39
CA LYS A 102 -9.22 0.71 -7.74
C LYS A 102 -10.27 -0.29 -7.24
N LEU A 103 -10.66 -0.22 -5.96
CA LEU A 103 -11.65 -1.14 -5.40
C LEU A 103 -12.98 -1.05 -6.16
N HIS A 104 -13.41 0.16 -6.52
CA HIS A 104 -14.61 0.38 -7.31
C HIS A 104 -14.50 -0.25 -8.70
N LYS A 105 -13.42 0.03 -9.44
CA LYS A 105 -13.21 -0.50 -10.80
C LYS A 105 -13.00 -2.01 -10.83
N GLU A 106 -12.48 -2.62 -9.77
CA GLU A 106 -12.37 -4.08 -9.60
C GLU A 106 -13.68 -4.73 -9.09
N GLY A 107 -14.75 -3.96 -8.84
CA GLY A 107 -16.02 -4.47 -8.32
C GLY A 107 -15.97 -4.91 -6.85
N ARG A 108 -14.92 -4.52 -6.11
CA ARG A 108 -14.64 -4.90 -4.72
C ARG A 108 -15.17 -3.84 -3.73
N VAL A 109 -16.38 -3.36 -3.95
CA VAL A 109 -16.96 -2.26 -3.17
C VAL A 109 -17.15 -2.59 -1.68
N GLU A 110 -17.36 -3.87 -1.35
CA GLU A 110 -17.49 -4.36 0.03
C GLU A 110 -16.17 -4.26 0.83
N ASP A 111 -15.03 -4.22 0.13
CA ASP A 111 -13.70 -4.09 0.74
C ASP A 111 -13.35 -2.65 1.15
N VAL A 112 -14.26 -1.68 0.96
CA VAL A 112 -13.99 -0.25 1.21
C VAL A 112 -13.53 0.03 2.65
N LEU A 113 -13.91 -0.76 3.64
CA LEU A 113 -13.42 -0.65 5.03
C LEU A 113 -12.47 -1.79 5.44
N ASN A 114 -12.19 -2.73 4.54
CA ASN A 114 -11.31 -3.85 4.82
C ASN A 114 -9.84 -3.42 4.76
N ARG A 115 -9.20 -3.33 5.93
CA ARG A 115 -7.81 -2.91 6.06
C ARG A 115 -6.84 -3.71 5.17
N ARG A 116 -6.97 -5.04 5.12
CA ARG A 116 -6.06 -5.91 4.37
C ARG A 116 -6.18 -5.70 2.86
N SER A 117 -7.42 -5.58 2.38
CA SER A 117 -7.70 -5.32 0.96
C SER A 117 -7.10 -3.97 0.52
N ARG A 118 -7.14 -2.97 1.40
CA ARG A 118 -6.62 -1.61 1.16
C ARG A 118 -5.10 -1.50 1.25
N GLU A 119 -4.44 -2.24 2.15
CA GLU A 119 -2.98 -2.20 2.34
C GLU A 119 -2.21 -2.78 1.14
N ASN A 120 -2.79 -3.78 0.46
CA ASN A 120 -2.20 -4.48 -0.68
C ASN A 120 -2.39 -3.76 -2.02
N VAL A 121 -3.00 -2.57 -2.03
CA VAL A 121 -3.13 -1.79 -3.26
C VAL A 121 -1.77 -1.15 -3.57
N PRO A 122 -1.13 -1.47 -4.72
CA PRO A 122 0.09 -0.80 -5.11
C PRO A 122 -0.21 0.67 -5.35
N LEU A 123 0.70 1.55 -4.95
CA LEU A 123 0.56 2.99 -5.12
C LEU A 123 1.86 3.56 -5.70
N PRO A 124 1.78 4.71 -6.40
CA PRO A 124 2.98 5.45 -6.79
C PRO A 124 3.90 5.66 -5.58
N GLU A 125 5.20 5.40 -5.76
CA GLU A 125 6.21 5.59 -4.73
C GLU A 125 6.16 7.01 -4.13
N PHE A 126 5.97 8.00 -4.99
CA PHE A 126 5.78 9.39 -4.60
C PHE A 126 4.71 9.61 -3.51
N ILE A 127 3.53 8.95 -3.61
CA ILE A 127 2.46 9.12 -2.62
C ILE A 127 2.86 8.50 -1.28
N ARG A 128 3.57 7.37 -1.31
CA ARG A 128 4.08 6.70 -0.11
C ARG A 128 5.11 7.57 0.60
N GLU A 129 6.10 8.05 -0.16
CA GLU A 129 7.16 8.91 0.35
C GLU A 129 6.62 10.23 0.91
N ALA A 130 5.70 10.89 0.19
CA ALA A 130 5.15 12.19 0.58
C ALA A 130 4.31 12.11 1.84
N ARG A 131 3.51 11.05 1.94
CA ARG A 131 2.73 10.81 3.15
C ARG A 131 3.62 10.54 4.35
N ASN A 132 4.73 9.80 4.18
CA ASN A 132 5.67 9.54 5.26
C ASN A 132 6.36 10.83 5.72
N HIS A 133 6.87 11.65 4.80
CA HIS A 133 7.52 12.92 5.14
C HIS A 133 6.59 13.86 5.92
N VAL A 134 5.35 14.04 5.45
CA VAL A 134 4.36 14.85 6.18
C VAL A 134 3.99 14.23 7.53
N ALA A 135 3.86 12.91 7.61
CA ALA A 135 3.58 12.23 8.88
C ALA A 135 4.70 12.40 9.92
N HIS A 136 5.94 12.52 9.46
CA HIS A 136 7.11 12.78 10.29
C HIS A 136 7.41 14.28 10.45
N PHE A 137 6.52 15.19 10.05
CA PHE A 137 6.70 16.65 10.15
C PHE A 137 8.01 17.15 9.53
N GLY A 138 8.52 16.48 8.50
CA GLY A 138 9.80 16.83 7.87
C GLY A 138 11.05 16.43 8.65
N PHE A 139 10.93 15.72 9.78
CA PHE A 139 12.06 15.10 10.47
C PHE A 139 12.46 13.80 9.76
N ASN A 140 13.09 13.92 8.59
CA ASN A 140 13.64 12.79 7.85
C ASN A 140 14.97 13.21 7.19
N GLU A 141 15.94 12.30 7.13
CA GLU A 141 17.26 12.56 6.53
C GLU A 141 17.23 12.67 5.00
N ASN A 142 16.14 12.23 4.36
CA ASN A 142 15.99 12.22 2.91
C ASN A 142 15.46 13.56 2.37
N ASP A 143 16.13 14.10 1.35
CA ASP A 143 15.68 15.25 0.57
C ASP A 143 14.33 14.95 -0.11
N PHE A 144 13.32 15.72 0.26
CA PHE A 144 11.95 15.52 -0.21
C PHE A 144 11.63 16.41 -1.41
N PRO A 145 10.75 16.00 -2.36
CA PRO A 145 10.27 16.88 -3.41
C PRO A 145 9.66 18.17 -2.85
N SER A 146 9.98 19.30 -3.50
CA SER A 146 9.49 20.62 -3.10
C SER A 146 7.96 20.68 -2.98
N GLN A 147 7.45 21.60 -2.17
CA GLN A 147 5.99 21.82 -2.04
C GLN A 147 5.31 22.07 -3.40
N GLU A 148 6.00 22.72 -4.33
CA GLU A 148 5.51 22.93 -5.70
C GLU A 148 5.33 21.62 -6.47
N LYS A 149 6.32 20.72 -6.37
CA LYS A 149 6.25 19.39 -6.98
C LYS A 149 5.10 18.58 -6.35
N LEU A 150 4.90 18.69 -5.04
CA LEU A 150 3.75 18.08 -4.33
C LEU A 150 2.40 18.60 -4.82
N LYS A 151 2.23 19.92 -4.90
CA LYS A 151 1.03 20.54 -5.45
C LYS A 151 0.77 20.08 -6.89
N LYS A 152 1.81 20.02 -7.72
CA LYS A 152 1.70 19.56 -9.12
C LYS A 152 1.18 18.13 -9.21
N TYR A 153 1.78 17.18 -8.51
CA TYR A 153 1.34 15.78 -8.54
C TYR A 153 -0.08 15.58 -7.99
N LEU A 154 -0.42 16.24 -6.89
CA LEU A 154 -1.77 16.14 -6.35
C LEU A 154 -2.81 16.73 -7.32
N LYS A 155 -2.44 17.82 -8.02
CA LYS A 155 -3.28 18.40 -9.05
C LYS A 155 -3.47 17.45 -10.23
N GLU A 156 -2.42 16.75 -10.68
CA GLU A 156 -2.53 15.71 -11.70
C GLU A 156 -3.53 14.61 -11.29
N ILE A 157 -3.52 14.18 -10.02
CA ILE A 157 -4.49 13.19 -9.50
C ILE A 157 -5.93 13.73 -9.52
N VAL A 158 -6.13 15.00 -9.16
CA VAL A 158 -7.46 15.64 -9.17
C VAL A 158 -7.97 15.83 -10.60
N ASP A 159 -7.09 16.16 -11.53
CA ASP A 159 -7.47 16.46 -12.92
C ASP A 159 -7.75 15.18 -13.73
N MET A 160 -7.25 14.01 -13.30
CA MET A 160 -7.57 12.72 -13.90
C MET A 160 -8.94 12.18 -13.47
N SER A 161 -9.64 11.54 -14.39
CA SER A 161 -10.84 10.76 -14.12
C SER A 161 -10.52 9.45 -13.38
N PRO A 162 -11.49 8.85 -12.68
CA PRO A 162 -11.33 7.52 -12.07
C PRO A 162 -10.89 6.43 -13.07
N ASP A 163 -11.31 6.53 -14.33
CA ASP A 163 -10.90 5.60 -15.39
C ASP A 163 -9.42 5.77 -15.76
N GLU A 164 -8.97 7.01 -15.98
CA GLU A 164 -7.56 7.30 -16.30
C GLU A 164 -6.61 6.87 -15.16
N LEU A 165 -7.00 7.15 -13.91
CA LEU A 165 -6.25 6.71 -12.73
C LEU A 165 -6.14 5.18 -12.65
N PHE A 166 -7.23 4.48 -12.97
CA PHE A 166 -7.23 3.03 -12.98
C PHE A 166 -6.37 2.47 -14.12
N GLU A 167 -6.44 3.04 -15.31
CA GLU A 167 -5.59 2.64 -16.45
C GLU A 167 -4.11 2.85 -16.15
N GLU A 168 -3.74 3.99 -15.55
CA GLU A 168 -2.36 4.26 -15.16
C GLU A 168 -1.87 3.23 -14.13
N HIS A 169 -2.73 2.85 -13.18
CA HIS A 169 -2.45 1.80 -12.22
C HIS A 169 -2.24 0.42 -12.90
N VAL A 170 -3.09 0.05 -13.85
CA VAL A 170 -3.00 -1.22 -14.59
C VAL A 170 -1.73 -1.27 -15.46
N LYS A 171 -1.37 -0.16 -16.12
CA LYS A 171 -0.12 -0.05 -16.90
C LYS A 171 1.11 -0.32 -16.02
N ARG A 172 1.13 0.19 -14.79
CA ARG A 172 2.22 -0.05 -13.82
C ARG A 172 2.26 -1.49 -13.29
N LYS A 173 1.09 -2.14 -13.14
CA LYS A 173 1.00 -3.55 -12.70
C LYS A 173 1.55 -4.52 -13.76
N SER A 174 1.38 -4.19 -15.04
CA SER A 174 1.74 -5.07 -16.16
C SER A 174 3.25 -5.17 -16.40
N SER A 175 4.03 -4.23 -15.86
CA SER A 175 5.50 -4.20 -15.97
C SER A 175 6.23 -4.75 -14.73
N SER A 176 5.52 -5.20 -13.70
CA SER A 176 6.16 -5.52 -12.41
C SER A 176 7.00 -6.80 -12.47
N VAL A 177 8.31 -6.64 -12.29
CA VAL A 177 9.26 -7.71 -11.99
C VAL A 177 8.78 -8.44 -10.72
N GLN A 178 8.66 -9.77 -10.78
CA GLN A 178 8.34 -10.59 -9.61
C GLN A 178 9.64 -11.02 -8.91
N ALA A 179 9.73 -10.73 -7.61
CA ALA A 179 10.79 -11.25 -6.76
C ALA A 179 10.34 -12.39 -5.86
N VAL A 180 11.29 -13.25 -5.48
CA VAL A 180 11.15 -14.18 -4.36
C VAL A 180 12.12 -13.76 -3.26
N LEU A 181 11.62 -13.62 -2.04
CA LEU A 181 12.43 -13.60 -0.83
C LEU A 181 12.32 -14.96 -0.15
N SER A 182 13.46 -15.61 0.11
CA SER A 182 13.48 -16.94 0.72
C SER A 182 14.61 -17.07 1.74
N PRO A 183 14.37 -17.69 2.90
CA PRO A 183 15.47 -18.21 3.70
C PRO A 183 16.06 -19.45 2.99
N LEU A 184 17.32 -19.74 3.26
CA LEU A 184 17.98 -20.97 2.84
C LEU A 184 18.87 -21.51 3.96
N GLY A 185 18.63 -22.77 4.33
CA GLY A 185 19.42 -23.56 5.24
C GLY A 185 20.16 -24.65 4.47
N THR A 186 20.27 -25.83 5.08
CA THR A 186 20.94 -26.98 4.45
C THR A 186 20.02 -27.78 3.53
N SER A 187 18.70 -27.71 3.71
CA SER A 187 17.72 -28.36 2.85
C SER A 187 17.48 -27.55 1.57
N LYS A 188 17.66 -28.21 0.42
CA LYS A 188 17.64 -27.57 -0.91
C LYS A 188 16.24 -27.49 -1.54
N GLY A 189 15.35 -28.41 -1.18
CA GLY A 189 14.08 -28.64 -1.88
C GLY A 189 13.05 -27.51 -1.77
N ALA A 190 13.04 -26.77 -0.65
CA ALA A 190 12.09 -25.68 -0.44
C ALA A 190 12.32 -24.54 -1.45
N LEU A 191 13.55 -24.04 -1.56
CA LEU A 191 13.90 -22.99 -2.52
C LEU A 191 13.70 -23.47 -3.96
N PHE A 192 14.11 -24.71 -4.28
CA PHE A 192 13.88 -25.31 -5.61
C PHE A 192 12.39 -25.30 -5.99
N THR A 193 11.52 -25.73 -5.07
CA THR A 193 10.06 -25.75 -5.27
C THR A 193 9.53 -24.34 -5.55
N VAL A 194 9.89 -23.35 -4.72
CA VAL A 194 9.43 -21.97 -4.89
C VAL A 194 9.86 -21.39 -6.24
N LEU A 195 11.11 -21.62 -6.66
CA LEU A 195 11.61 -21.15 -7.95
C LEU A 195 10.84 -21.77 -9.13
N LYS A 196 10.50 -23.07 -9.07
CA LYS A 196 9.73 -23.75 -10.11
C LYS A 196 8.28 -23.27 -10.22
N HIS A 197 7.66 -22.88 -9.11
CA HIS A 197 6.28 -22.39 -9.11
C HIS A 197 6.12 -20.94 -9.55
N PHE A 198 7.08 -20.07 -9.21
CA PHE A 198 6.91 -18.62 -9.41
C PHE A 198 7.80 -18.01 -10.50
N ASN A 199 8.85 -18.71 -10.96
CA ASN A 199 9.79 -18.25 -11.99
C ASN A 199 10.16 -16.75 -11.85
N PRO A 200 10.69 -16.32 -10.69
CA PRO A 200 10.97 -14.92 -10.44
C PRO A 200 12.11 -14.40 -11.32
N ARG A 201 12.15 -13.08 -11.52
CA ARG A 201 13.29 -12.40 -12.16
C ARG A 201 14.35 -11.94 -11.15
N VAL A 202 13.94 -11.74 -9.91
CA VAL A 202 14.83 -11.37 -8.80
C VAL A 202 14.65 -12.38 -7.67
N LEU A 203 15.74 -12.88 -7.14
CA LEU A 203 15.77 -13.76 -5.99
C LEU A 203 16.61 -13.12 -4.90
N VAL A 204 16.03 -12.93 -3.72
CA VAL A 204 16.74 -12.50 -2.51
C VAL A 204 16.79 -13.68 -1.55
N VAL A 205 18.00 -14.15 -1.23
CA VAL A 205 18.21 -15.28 -0.33
C VAL A 205 18.85 -14.82 0.97
N MET A 206 18.24 -15.18 2.10
CA MET A 206 18.83 -15.01 3.42
C MET A 206 19.40 -16.34 3.91
N THR A 207 20.70 -16.42 4.13
CA THR A 207 21.37 -17.69 4.43
C THR A 207 22.65 -17.50 5.22
N SER A 208 23.12 -18.56 5.88
CA SER A 208 24.50 -18.63 6.35
C SER A 208 25.49 -18.95 5.23
N LYS A 209 26.79 -18.80 5.51
CA LYS A 209 27.88 -19.23 4.60
C LYS A 209 27.78 -20.69 4.19
N LEU A 210 27.27 -21.56 5.07
CA LEU A 210 27.09 -22.99 4.76
C LEU A 210 25.95 -23.19 3.78
N GLY A 211 24.78 -22.57 4.02
CA GLY A 211 23.64 -22.67 3.11
C GLY A 211 23.91 -22.07 1.73
N ALA A 212 24.70 -20.98 1.67
CA ALA A 212 25.08 -20.32 0.43
C ALA A 212 25.83 -21.26 -0.54
N LYS A 213 26.55 -22.27 -0.04
CA LYS A 213 27.24 -23.27 -0.88
C LYS A 213 26.27 -24.12 -1.72
N ASN A 214 25.03 -24.30 -1.26
CA ASN A 214 24.02 -25.07 -1.98
C ASN A 214 23.37 -24.26 -3.11
N LEU A 215 23.49 -22.94 -3.09
CA LEU A 215 22.75 -22.05 -3.97
C LEU A 215 23.06 -22.26 -5.46
N PRO A 216 24.33 -22.33 -5.92
CA PRO A 216 24.63 -22.51 -7.35
C PRO A 216 23.97 -23.77 -7.94
N GLU A 217 24.01 -24.88 -7.21
CA GLU A 217 23.38 -26.14 -7.62
C GLU A 217 21.86 -26.02 -7.69
N ILE A 218 21.23 -25.36 -6.69
CA ILE A 218 19.78 -25.13 -6.68
C ILE A 218 19.35 -24.29 -7.87
N LEU A 219 20.04 -23.17 -8.15
CA LEU A 219 19.71 -22.27 -9.26
C LEU A 219 19.83 -23.00 -10.60
N GLN A 220 20.90 -23.77 -10.78
CA GLN A 220 21.10 -24.58 -11.98
C GLN A 220 19.97 -25.60 -12.18
N LYS A 221 19.64 -26.39 -11.14
CA LYS A 221 18.55 -27.38 -11.22
C LYS A 221 17.18 -26.74 -11.41
N ALA A 222 16.96 -25.58 -10.80
CA ALA A 222 15.74 -24.80 -10.98
C ALA A 222 15.64 -24.18 -12.39
N GLY A 223 16.75 -24.04 -13.12
CA GLY A 223 16.79 -23.31 -14.38
C GLY A 223 16.59 -21.81 -14.19
N PHE A 224 17.00 -21.28 -13.03
CA PHE A 224 16.85 -19.87 -12.72
C PHE A 224 17.91 -19.04 -13.46
N SER A 225 17.47 -18.01 -14.18
CA SER A 225 18.33 -17.12 -14.97
C SER A 225 18.18 -15.64 -14.58
N GLY A 226 17.52 -15.36 -13.46
CA GLY A 226 17.31 -14.01 -12.96
C GLY A 226 18.49 -13.48 -12.15
N GLU A 227 18.30 -12.30 -11.58
CA GLU A 227 19.24 -11.70 -10.63
C GLU A 227 19.12 -12.38 -9.26
N CYS A 228 20.23 -12.79 -8.67
CA CYS A 228 20.27 -13.42 -7.35
C CYS A 228 21.10 -12.58 -6.37
N GLN A 229 20.44 -12.06 -5.35
CA GLN A 229 21.04 -11.34 -4.24
C GLN A 229 21.12 -12.25 -3.01
N VAL A 230 22.30 -12.33 -2.40
CA VAL A 230 22.54 -13.21 -1.24
C VAL A 230 22.92 -12.37 -0.03
N ILE A 231 22.08 -12.40 1.00
CA ILE A 231 22.31 -11.72 2.26
C ILE A 231 22.83 -12.74 3.27
N LEU A 232 24.09 -12.60 3.65
CA LEU A 232 24.76 -13.50 4.56
C LEU A 232 24.42 -13.15 6.01
N VAL A 233 24.02 -14.18 6.76
CA VAL A 233 23.84 -14.15 8.22
C VAL A 233 25.00 -14.93 8.83
N ASN A 234 25.74 -14.32 9.76
CA ASN A 234 26.91 -14.97 10.35
C ASN A 234 26.48 -16.12 11.26
N ASP A 235 25.50 -15.88 12.12
CA ASP A 235 24.91 -16.90 12.97
C ASP A 235 23.41 -17.09 12.71
N PRO A 236 23.01 -18.11 11.92
CA PRO A 236 21.62 -18.38 11.61
C PRO A 236 20.83 -18.98 12.78
N PHE A 237 21.44 -19.22 13.95
CA PHE A 237 20.76 -19.79 15.11
C PHE A 237 20.54 -18.77 16.22
N THR A 238 21.55 -17.97 16.57
CA THR A 238 21.48 -17.00 17.69
C THR A 238 21.85 -15.56 17.35
N GLY A 239 22.17 -15.23 16.09
CA GLY A 239 22.54 -13.89 15.62
C GLY A 239 21.38 -12.89 15.53
N VAL A 240 20.68 -12.67 16.64
CA VAL A 240 19.54 -11.73 16.73
C VAL A 240 19.97 -10.28 16.55
N ASP A 241 21.21 -9.96 16.91
CA ASP A 241 21.86 -8.66 16.70
C ASP A 241 22.03 -8.30 15.22
N GLU A 242 22.02 -9.29 14.31
CA GLU A 242 22.14 -9.07 12.86
C GLU A 242 20.81 -8.71 12.18
N VAL A 243 19.68 -8.87 12.88
CA VAL A 243 18.33 -8.76 12.28
C VAL A 243 18.13 -7.42 11.58
N ASP A 244 18.45 -6.31 12.23
CA ASP A 244 18.20 -4.98 11.65
C ASP A 244 19.03 -4.73 10.39
N ARG A 245 20.29 -5.17 10.37
CA ARG A 245 21.17 -5.09 9.19
C ARG A 245 20.57 -5.89 8.03
N VAL A 246 20.28 -7.17 8.28
CA VAL A 246 19.78 -8.12 7.28
C VAL A 246 18.44 -7.67 6.69
N VAL A 247 17.54 -7.17 7.54
CA VAL A 247 16.24 -6.66 7.11
C VAL A 247 16.39 -5.42 6.23
N THR A 248 17.29 -4.50 6.60
CA THR A 248 17.54 -3.26 5.84
C THR A 248 18.20 -3.55 4.49
N GLU A 249 19.14 -4.50 4.42
CA GLU A 249 19.74 -4.95 3.15
C GLU A 249 18.67 -5.54 2.21
N ALA A 250 17.79 -6.40 2.73
CA ALA A 250 16.73 -7.00 1.93
C ALA A 250 15.69 -5.99 1.46
N GLU A 251 15.34 -5.01 2.29
CA GLU A 251 14.45 -3.91 1.91
C GLU A 251 14.99 -3.13 0.71
N LYS A 252 16.30 -2.82 0.70
CA LYS A 252 16.98 -2.17 -0.42
C LYS A 252 16.92 -3.00 -1.69
N CYS A 253 17.22 -4.31 -1.60
CA CYS A 253 17.13 -5.22 -2.76
C CYS A 253 15.73 -5.30 -3.35
N LEU A 254 14.69 -5.03 -2.55
CA LEU A 254 13.30 -5.10 -2.98
C LEU A 254 12.72 -3.72 -3.32
N GLN A 255 13.47 -2.62 -3.24
CA GLN A 255 12.91 -1.24 -3.27
C GLN A 255 11.96 -0.98 -4.46
N ASP A 256 12.37 -1.39 -5.67
CA ASP A 256 11.64 -1.13 -6.91
C ASP A 256 10.69 -2.27 -7.33
N ILE A 257 10.51 -3.26 -6.45
CA ILE A 257 9.78 -4.48 -6.75
C ILE A 257 8.35 -4.41 -6.23
N GLN A 258 7.36 -4.43 -7.13
CA GLN A 258 5.95 -4.34 -6.75
C GLN A 258 5.32 -5.68 -6.35
N LYS A 259 5.85 -6.81 -6.83
CA LYS A 259 5.33 -8.15 -6.53
C LYS A 259 6.41 -9.01 -5.87
N VAL A 260 6.19 -9.38 -4.61
CA VAL A 260 7.15 -10.19 -3.85
C VAL A 260 6.45 -11.43 -3.31
N VAL A 261 7.03 -12.59 -3.62
CA VAL A 261 6.66 -13.86 -3.01
C VAL A 261 7.60 -14.10 -1.84
N ILE A 262 7.05 -14.28 -0.65
CA ILE A 262 7.82 -14.49 0.58
C ILE A 262 7.65 -15.94 1.00
N ASN A 263 8.72 -16.72 0.84
CA ASN A 263 8.78 -18.09 1.31
C ASN A 263 9.20 -18.11 2.79
N LEU A 264 8.44 -18.79 3.65
CA LEU A 264 8.77 -18.92 5.07
C LEU A 264 9.41 -20.27 5.43
N THR A 265 9.71 -21.11 4.44
CA THR A 265 10.27 -22.46 4.63
C THR A 265 11.67 -22.61 4.08
N GLY A 266 12.45 -23.55 4.62
CA GLY A 266 13.76 -23.93 4.08
C GLY A 266 14.96 -23.30 4.78
N GLY A 267 14.79 -22.63 5.92
CA GLY A 267 15.88 -22.14 6.78
C GLY A 267 15.65 -22.48 8.26
N THR A 268 16.53 -21.98 9.12
CA THR A 268 16.35 -22.04 10.58
C THR A 268 15.20 -21.14 11.02
N SER A 269 14.71 -21.31 12.26
CA SER A 269 13.67 -20.45 12.83
C SER A 269 14.05 -18.97 12.82
N LEU A 270 15.33 -18.65 13.09
CA LEU A 270 15.80 -17.25 13.07
C LEU A 270 15.82 -16.66 11.65
N LEU A 271 16.21 -17.44 10.64
CA LEU A 271 16.13 -17.00 9.24
C LEU A 271 14.67 -16.77 8.81
N GLY A 272 13.76 -17.67 9.22
CA GLY A 272 12.32 -17.49 9.01
C GLY A 272 11.80 -16.20 9.67
N TYR A 273 12.21 -15.95 10.91
CA TYR A 273 11.89 -14.71 11.64
C TYR A 273 12.40 -13.45 10.92
N MET A 274 13.64 -13.45 10.42
CA MET A 274 14.19 -12.33 9.66
C MET A 274 13.38 -12.06 8.38
N VAL A 275 12.99 -13.11 7.66
CA VAL A 275 12.15 -13.00 6.46
C VAL A 275 10.77 -12.42 6.78
N GLU A 276 10.17 -12.80 7.91
CA GLU A 276 8.91 -12.18 8.37
C GLU A 276 9.08 -10.70 8.72
N ARG A 277 10.21 -10.31 9.32
CA ARG A 277 10.49 -8.89 9.59
C ARG A 277 10.65 -8.08 8.31
N VAL A 278 11.27 -8.64 7.27
CA VAL A 278 11.30 -7.99 5.94
C VAL A 278 9.89 -7.83 5.40
N ARG A 279 9.06 -8.90 5.41
CA ARG A 279 7.66 -8.84 4.99
C ARG A 279 6.96 -7.63 5.63
N ASP A 280 7.10 -7.49 6.94
CA ASP A 280 6.41 -6.43 7.70
C ASP A 280 6.88 -5.02 7.30
N ARG A 281 8.16 -4.84 6.94
CA ARG A 281 8.69 -3.56 6.44
C ARG A 281 8.24 -3.26 5.00
N VAL A 282 8.26 -4.26 4.13
CA VAL A 282 8.00 -4.06 2.68
C VAL A 282 6.54 -4.19 2.27
N ARG A 283 5.63 -4.58 3.18
CA ARG A 283 4.22 -4.85 2.84
C ARG A 283 3.44 -3.66 2.27
N TYR A 284 3.81 -2.44 2.63
CA TYR A 284 3.02 -1.27 2.26
C TYR A 284 3.20 -0.90 0.77
N GLY A 285 2.08 -0.94 0.03
CA GLY A 285 2.07 -0.54 -1.39
C GLY A 285 2.66 -1.57 -2.34
N ARG A 286 2.75 -2.84 -1.92
CA ARG A 286 3.23 -3.96 -2.74
C ARG A 286 2.25 -5.12 -2.69
N GLN A 287 2.24 -5.93 -3.75
CA GLN A 287 1.57 -7.22 -3.72
C GLN A 287 2.50 -8.24 -3.07
N ILE A 288 2.15 -8.70 -1.87
CA ILE A 288 2.91 -9.70 -1.12
C ILE A 288 2.13 -11.01 -1.06
N ASP A 289 2.75 -12.09 -1.54
CA ASP A 289 2.23 -13.46 -1.40
C ASP A 289 3.13 -14.23 -0.41
N SER A 290 2.64 -14.52 0.79
CA SER A 290 3.37 -15.39 1.74
C SER A 290 3.06 -16.86 1.47
N VAL A 291 4.10 -17.69 1.39
CA VAL A 291 3.98 -19.10 1.01
C VAL A 291 4.81 -20.03 1.88
N LEU A 292 4.35 -21.28 1.99
CA LEU A 292 5.12 -22.39 2.53
C LEU A 292 5.35 -23.40 1.41
N ALA A 293 6.61 -23.81 1.22
CA ALA A 293 6.94 -24.95 0.39
C ALA A 293 6.85 -26.22 1.23
N VAL A 294 5.99 -27.14 0.81
CA VAL A 294 5.72 -28.38 1.55
C VAL A 294 6.09 -29.56 0.68
N ASP A 295 6.93 -30.44 1.23
CA ASP A 295 7.24 -31.73 0.65
C ASP A 295 6.73 -32.82 1.59
N ARG A 296 5.75 -33.60 1.13
CA ARG A 296 5.09 -34.65 1.92
C ARG A 296 5.96 -35.91 2.07
N ARG A 297 7.06 -36.02 1.32
CA ARG A 297 7.96 -37.16 1.36
C ARG A 297 8.71 -37.20 2.68
N SER A 298 9.23 -38.37 3.06
CA SER A 298 10.00 -38.50 4.29
C SER A 298 11.28 -37.64 4.26
N TYR A 299 11.76 -37.19 5.42
CA TYR A 299 13.01 -36.40 5.50
C TYR A 299 14.19 -37.09 4.80
N LYS A 300 14.35 -38.40 5.00
CA LYS A 300 15.40 -39.20 4.35
C LYS A 300 15.30 -39.18 2.81
N GLU A 301 14.07 -39.20 2.29
CA GLU A 301 13.84 -39.15 0.85
C GLU A 301 14.11 -37.75 0.28
N GLN A 302 13.74 -36.70 1.01
CA GLN A 302 14.03 -35.32 0.63
C GLN A 302 15.54 -35.06 0.61
N GLU A 303 16.30 -35.62 1.55
CA GLU A 303 17.75 -35.50 1.59
C GLU A 303 18.41 -36.22 0.40
N LYS A 304 17.95 -37.43 0.07
CA LYS A 304 18.47 -38.21 -1.07
C LYS A 304 18.08 -37.62 -2.42
N ASN A 305 16.86 -37.11 -2.54
CA ASN A 305 16.26 -36.59 -3.77
C ASN A 305 15.65 -35.19 -3.55
N PRO A 306 16.48 -34.15 -3.34
CA PRO A 306 16.00 -32.83 -2.95
C PRO A 306 15.35 -32.03 -4.09
N TYR A 307 15.56 -32.42 -5.35
CA TYR A 307 15.09 -31.69 -6.53
C TYR A 307 13.79 -32.24 -7.10
N VAL A 308 12.79 -32.43 -6.23
CA VAL A 308 11.42 -32.77 -6.63
C VAL A 308 10.53 -31.60 -6.25
N VAL A 309 9.64 -31.23 -7.16
CA VAL A 309 8.75 -30.08 -6.96
C VAL A 309 7.69 -30.46 -5.93
N GLY A 310 7.72 -29.77 -4.78
CA GLY A 310 6.71 -29.90 -3.74
C GLY A 310 5.45 -29.07 -3.99
N GLU A 311 4.59 -29.03 -2.98
CA GLU A 311 3.36 -28.23 -2.93
C GLU A 311 3.65 -26.80 -2.41
N ILE A 312 2.87 -25.83 -2.87
CA ILE A 312 2.88 -24.45 -2.34
C ILE A 312 1.58 -24.20 -1.59
N LEU A 313 1.69 -23.94 -0.29
CA LEU A 313 0.58 -23.46 0.52
C LEU A 313 0.66 -21.94 0.59
N LYS A 314 -0.34 -21.25 0.04
CA LYS A 314 -0.49 -19.80 0.22
C LYS A 314 -1.05 -19.53 1.60
N LEU A 315 -0.35 -18.70 2.37
CA LEU A 315 -0.84 -18.26 3.66
C LEU A 315 -1.85 -17.13 3.47
N PRO A 316 -2.96 -17.12 4.21
CA PRO A 316 -3.87 -15.97 4.22
C PRO A 316 -3.09 -14.74 4.68
N GLY A 317 -3.28 -13.62 3.98
CA GLY A 317 -2.63 -12.36 4.36
C GLY A 317 -2.97 -12.01 5.81
N MET A 318 -1.96 -11.85 6.67
CA MET A 318 -2.11 -11.40 8.05
C MET A 318 -2.40 -9.90 8.10
#